data_AF-A0A1J5S109-F1
#
_entry.id   AF-A0A1J5S109-F1
#
_cell.length_a   1.000
_cell.length_b   1.000
_cell.length_c   1.000
_cell.angle_alpha   90.00
_cell.angle_beta   90.00
_cell.angle_gamma   90.00
#
_symmetry.space_group_name_H-M   'P 1'
#
loop_
_entity.id
_entity.type
_entity.pdbx_description
1 polymer ?
#
loop_
_entity_poly.entity_id
_entity_poly.type
_entity_poly.pdbx_seq_one_letter_code
_entity_poly.pdbx_strand_id
1 'polypeptide(L)'
;MKKRILKFFLVYIFLIGFISCKSQTMDEKIYNVSSEVIDAIKKNSTSKFISLIAFDSVDYINKTEEMIKFDIGNYHDLFIKYLGNTKPSIVVTSLYNHLGQKLVKIPICESCDSSYVSQVLCVSCDTIKIRSMHLEILFGPPNIVRLDKISGYKLIENNADTSDFHSLEYWSKRN
;
A
#
# COMPACT_ATOMS: atom_id res chain seq x y z
N MET A 1 -48.97 10.28 28.98
CA MET A 1 -47.54 10.49 29.31
C MET A 1 -46.59 9.47 28.65
N LYS A 2 -46.91 8.16 28.62
CA LYS A 2 -46.04 7.09 28.04
C LYS A 2 -45.60 7.29 26.58
N LYS A 3 -46.45 7.85 25.71
CA LYS A 3 -46.10 8.09 24.28
C LYS A 3 -45.05 9.18 24.05
N ARG A 4 -44.82 10.10 25.00
CA ARG A 4 -43.79 11.14 24.87
C ARG A 4 -42.40 10.61 25.23
N ILE A 5 -42.31 9.75 26.24
CA ILE A 5 -41.05 9.13 26.68
C ILE A 5 -40.45 8.23 25.59
N LEU A 6 -41.29 7.47 24.86
CA LEU A 6 -40.84 6.62 23.76
C LEU A 6 -40.21 7.41 22.60
N LYS A 7 -40.72 8.61 22.31
CA LYS A 7 -40.16 9.48 21.26
C LYS A 7 -38.79 10.05 21.64
N PHE A 8 -38.58 10.40 22.92
CA PHE A 8 -37.28 10.87 23.40
C PHE A 8 -36.23 9.76 23.40
N PHE A 9 -36.62 8.52 23.69
CA PHE A 9 -35.70 7.37 23.69
C PHE A 9 -35.19 7.03 22.28
N LEU A 10 -36.04 7.12 21.26
CA LEU A 10 -35.66 6.91 19.85
C LEU A 10 -34.70 7.99 19.32
N VAL A 11 -34.90 9.25 19.73
CA VAL A 11 -33.99 10.35 19.37
C VAL A 11 -32.62 10.18 20.02
N TYR A 12 -32.57 9.69 21.26
CA TYR A 12 -31.32 9.43 21.98
C TYR A 12 -30.50 8.30 21.33
N ILE A 13 -31.14 7.20 20.92
CA ILE A 13 -30.47 6.09 20.21
C ILE A 13 -29.93 6.56 18.85
N PHE A 14 -30.67 7.41 18.14
CA PHE A 14 -30.21 7.96 16.85
C PHE A 14 -29.02 8.91 17.02
N LEU A 15 -28.97 9.70 18.09
CA LEU A 15 -27.85 10.60 18.42
C LEU A 15 -26.57 9.85 18.83
N ILE A 16 -26.68 8.71 19.52
CA ILE A 16 -25.50 7.92 19.93
C ILE A 16 -24.85 7.22 18.71
N GLY A 17 -25.62 6.92 17.66
CA GLY A 17 -25.10 6.30 16.43
C GLY A 17 -24.08 7.15 15.65
N PHE A 18 -24.03 8.47 15.87
CA PHE A 18 -23.12 9.37 15.17
C PHE A 18 -21.77 9.59 15.87
N ILE A 19 -21.58 9.10 17.10
CA ILE A 19 -20.42 9.48 17.94
C ILE A 19 -19.19 8.56 17.72
N SER A 20 -19.32 7.45 16.97
CA SER A 20 -18.23 6.46 16.84
C SER A 20 -17.57 6.37 15.46
N CYS A 21 -17.63 7.43 14.65
CA CYS A 21 -16.82 7.51 13.44
C CYS A 21 -15.40 7.96 13.79
N LYS A 22 -14.53 7.03 14.20
CA LYS A 22 -13.11 7.31 14.38
C LYS A 22 -12.52 7.68 13.01
N SER A 23 -11.91 8.86 12.91
CA SER A 23 -11.16 9.25 11.70
C SER A 23 -10.02 8.25 11.49
N GLN A 24 -9.94 7.67 10.30
CA GLN A 24 -8.85 6.76 9.95
C GLN A 24 -7.49 7.47 10.01
N THR A 25 -6.50 6.80 10.58
CA THR A 25 -5.12 7.28 10.59
C THR A 25 -4.53 7.29 9.18
N MET A 26 -3.44 8.04 8.97
CA MET A 26 -2.74 8.06 7.68
C MET A 26 -2.28 6.65 7.26
N ASP A 27 -1.73 5.88 8.19
CA ASP A 27 -1.18 4.56 7.88
C ASP A 27 -2.29 3.55 7.56
N GLU A 28 -3.46 3.65 8.19
CA GLU A 28 -4.64 2.86 7.82
C GLU A 28 -5.10 3.16 6.39
N LYS A 29 -5.13 4.45 5.99
CA LYS A 29 -5.49 4.83 4.62
C LYS A 29 -4.51 4.27 3.60
N ILE A 30 -3.21 4.44 3.86
CA ILE A 30 -2.13 3.90 3.02
C ILE A 30 -2.24 2.39 2.89
N TYR A 31 -2.48 1.69 4.01
CA TYR A 31 -2.64 0.25 4.03
C TYR A 31 -3.83 -0.21 3.19
N ASN A 32 -4.98 0.47 3.32
CA ASN A 32 -6.20 0.14 2.56
C ASN A 32 -5.98 0.30 1.06
N VAL A 33 -5.40 1.42 0.62
CA VAL A 33 -5.09 1.65 -0.81
C VAL A 33 -4.06 0.65 -1.31
N SER A 34 -3.03 0.34 -0.52
CA SER A 34 -2.04 -0.67 -0.87
C SER A 34 -2.69 -2.05 -1.04
N SER A 35 -3.69 -2.38 -0.22
CA SER A 35 -4.49 -3.60 -0.39
C SER A 35 -5.30 -3.57 -1.68
N GLU A 36 -5.91 -2.44 -2.05
CA GLU A 36 -6.62 -2.31 -3.33
C GLU A 36 -5.69 -2.45 -4.54
N VAL A 37 -4.46 -1.93 -4.44
CA VAL A 37 -3.43 -2.10 -5.46
C VAL A 37 -3.07 -3.58 -5.63
N ILE A 38 -2.83 -4.28 -4.53
CA ILE A 38 -2.59 -5.73 -4.54
C ILE A 38 -3.75 -6.46 -5.21
N ASP A 39 -4.99 -6.12 -4.86
CA ASP A 39 -6.17 -6.76 -5.44
C ASP A 39 -6.29 -6.49 -6.95
N ALA A 40 -5.94 -5.27 -7.41
CA ALA A 40 -5.89 -4.93 -8.82
C ALA A 40 -4.84 -5.78 -9.56
N ILE A 41 -3.64 -5.95 -8.98
CA ILE A 41 -2.57 -6.80 -9.53
C ILE A 41 -3.00 -8.27 -9.56
N LYS A 42 -3.52 -8.81 -8.46
CA LYS A 42 -3.98 -10.22 -8.39
C LYS A 42 -5.11 -10.52 -9.37
N LYS A 43 -5.96 -9.54 -9.69
CA LYS A 43 -7.01 -9.67 -10.71
C LYS A 43 -6.56 -9.29 -12.13
N ASN A 44 -5.28 -8.93 -12.30
CA ASN A 44 -4.72 -8.42 -13.55
C ASN A 44 -5.57 -7.28 -14.17
N SER A 45 -6.07 -6.38 -13.32
CA SER A 45 -7.00 -5.31 -13.70
C SER A 45 -6.25 -3.99 -13.86
N THR A 46 -5.74 -3.74 -15.07
CA THR A 46 -5.02 -2.50 -15.40
C THR A 46 -5.86 -1.25 -15.14
N SER A 47 -7.15 -1.26 -15.52
CA SER A 47 -8.03 -0.10 -15.32
C SER A 47 -8.24 0.24 -13.85
N LYS A 48 -8.45 -0.78 -12.99
CA LYS A 48 -8.55 -0.57 -11.55
C LYS A 48 -7.23 -0.06 -10.97
N PHE A 49 -6.10 -0.60 -11.42
CA PHE A 49 -4.79 -0.13 -10.99
C PHE A 49 -4.57 1.35 -11.37
N ILE A 50 -4.85 1.73 -12.62
CA ILE A 50 -4.74 3.13 -13.09
C ILE A 50 -5.64 4.06 -12.26
N SER A 51 -6.85 3.63 -11.91
CA SER A 51 -7.76 4.44 -11.09
C SER A 51 -7.22 4.78 -9.69
N LEU A 52 -6.25 4.00 -9.19
CA LEU A 52 -5.59 4.19 -7.91
C LEU A 52 -4.38 5.13 -8.01
N ILE A 53 -3.97 5.53 -9.22
CA ILE A 53 -2.90 6.51 -9.44
C ILE A 53 -3.43 7.92 -9.20
N ALA A 54 -2.65 8.72 -8.48
CA ALA A 54 -2.98 10.07 -8.03
C ALA A 54 -3.32 11.03 -9.17
N PHE A 55 -2.65 10.87 -10.30
CA PHE A 55 -2.66 11.80 -11.41
C PHE A 55 -3.72 11.42 -12.45
N ASP A 56 -4.30 12.44 -13.08
CA ASP A 56 -5.32 12.25 -14.12
C ASP A 56 -4.73 11.68 -15.42
N SER A 57 -3.41 11.85 -15.63
CA SER A 57 -2.64 11.15 -16.66
C SER A 57 -1.52 10.31 -16.03
N VAL A 58 -1.28 9.14 -16.60
CA VAL A 58 -0.18 8.24 -16.24
C VAL A 58 1.19 8.79 -16.67
N ASP A 59 1.22 9.78 -17.56
CA ASP A 59 2.46 10.45 -17.97
C ASP A 59 3.16 11.15 -16.81
N TYR A 60 2.43 11.54 -15.76
CA TYR A 60 3.00 12.16 -14.56
C TYR A 60 3.90 11.21 -13.75
N ILE A 61 3.78 9.89 -13.96
CA ILE A 61 4.71 8.89 -13.44
C ILE A 61 5.68 8.39 -14.52
N ASN A 62 5.80 9.11 -15.63
CA ASN A 62 6.62 8.79 -16.79
C ASN A 62 6.35 7.38 -17.36
N LYS A 63 5.07 6.98 -17.44
CA LYS A 63 4.63 5.70 -18.00
C LYS A 63 3.42 5.88 -18.91
N THR A 64 3.33 5.08 -19.98
CA THR A 64 2.12 4.96 -20.79
C THR A 64 1.18 3.88 -20.22
N GLU A 65 -0.07 3.85 -20.66
CA GLU A 65 -1.01 2.78 -20.27
C GLU A 65 -0.51 1.40 -20.67
N GLU A 66 0.15 1.25 -21.83
CA GLU A 66 0.73 -0.01 -22.28
C GLU A 66 1.87 -0.47 -21.38
N MET A 67 2.73 0.46 -20.93
CA MET A 67 3.78 0.16 -19.97
C MET A 67 3.19 -0.31 -18.64
N ILE A 68 2.14 0.35 -18.16
CA ILE A 68 1.44 -0.06 -16.94
C ILE A 68 0.81 -1.43 -17.13
N LYS A 69 0.14 -1.68 -18.27
CA LYS A 69 -0.46 -2.98 -18.57
C LYS A 69 0.59 -4.09 -18.55
N PHE A 70 1.75 -3.85 -19.14
CA PHE A 70 2.87 -4.78 -19.12
C PHE A 70 3.37 -5.03 -17.69
N ASP A 71 3.58 -3.97 -16.91
CA ASP A 71 4.02 -4.06 -15.51
C ASP A 71 3.03 -4.86 -14.66
N ILE A 72 1.73 -4.58 -14.78
CA ILE A 72 0.69 -5.30 -14.02
C ILE A 72 0.62 -6.78 -14.42
N GLY A 73 0.75 -7.10 -15.70
CA GLY A 73 0.86 -8.49 -16.15
C GLY A 73 2.06 -9.20 -15.52
N ASN A 74 3.23 -8.57 -15.56
CA ASN A 74 4.44 -9.11 -14.94
C ASN A 74 4.26 -9.30 -13.42
N TYR A 75 3.71 -8.30 -12.71
CA TYR A 75 3.49 -8.39 -11.27
C TYR A 75 2.44 -9.46 -10.91
N HIS A 76 1.40 -9.61 -11.73
CA HIS A 76 0.40 -10.66 -11.58
C HIS A 76 1.08 -12.04 -11.65
N ASP A 77 1.87 -12.28 -12.69
CA ASP A 77 2.57 -13.55 -12.88
C ASP A 77 3.54 -13.85 -11.72
N LEU A 78 4.25 -12.83 -11.24
CA LEU A 78 5.13 -12.94 -10.06
C LEU A 78 4.34 -13.26 -8.79
N PHE A 79 3.20 -12.61 -8.56
CA PHE A 79 2.35 -12.87 -7.40
C PHE A 79 1.79 -14.30 -7.45
N ILE A 80 1.32 -14.76 -8.60
CA ILE A 80 0.85 -16.14 -8.76
C ILE A 80 1.99 -17.14 -8.54
N LYS A 81 3.16 -16.88 -9.11
CA LYS A 81 4.32 -17.77 -9.02
C LYS A 81 4.84 -17.94 -7.58
N TYR A 82 5.00 -16.85 -6.84
CA TYR A 82 5.67 -16.87 -5.54
C TYR A 82 4.70 -16.87 -4.35
N LEU A 83 3.52 -16.25 -4.48
CA LEU A 83 2.57 -16.12 -3.38
C LEU A 83 1.35 -17.03 -3.56
N GLY A 84 1.05 -17.45 -4.80
CA GLY A 84 -0.14 -18.21 -5.14
C GLY A 84 -1.42 -17.51 -4.64
N ASN A 85 -2.17 -18.20 -3.79
CA ASN A 85 -3.40 -17.66 -3.21
C ASN A 85 -3.18 -16.81 -1.96
N THR A 86 -1.99 -16.85 -1.37
CA THR A 86 -1.66 -16.10 -0.14
C THR A 86 -1.80 -14.60 -0.38
N LYS A 87 -2.28 -13.87 0.63
CA LYS A 87 -2.32 -12.40 0.58
C LYS A 87 -0.91 -11.86 0.87
N PRO A 88 -0.31 -11.05 -0.01
CA PRO A 88 0.99 -10.44 0.26
C PRO A 88 0.95 -9.59 1.53
N SER A 89 2.06 -9.57 2.29
CA SER A 89 2.22 -8.65 3.41
C SER A 89 2.45 -7.23 2.91
N ILE A 90 1.84 -6.24 3.58
CA ILE A 90 2.04 -4.81 3.29
C ILE A 90 2.88 -4.22 4.43
N VAL A 91 4.05 -3.67 4.10
CA VAL A 91 4.95 -3.02 5.06
C VAL A 91 4.92 -1.51 4.82
N VAL A 92 4.14 -0.78 5.63
CA VAL A 92 4.16 0.69 5.63
C VAL A 92 5.39 1.15 6.39
N THR A 93 6.37 1.75 5.70
CA THR A 93 7.65 2.11 6.30
C THR A 93 7.62 3.51 6.92
N SER A 94 8.63 3.86 7.72
CA SER A 94 8.87 5.24 8.18
C SER A 94 9.75 6.06 7.22
N LEU A 95 10.02 5.53 6.02
CA LEU A 95 10.95 6.10 5.06
C LEU A 95 10.26 6.96 4.01
N TYR A 96 10.96 8.01 3.58
CA TYR A 96 10.55 8.99 2.60
C TYR A 96 11.68 9.25 1.62
N ASN A 97 11.35 9.55 0.36
CA ASN A 97 12.33 10.07 -0.59
C ASN A 97 12.48 11.59 -0.50
N HIS A 98 13.38 12.16 -1.30
CA HIS A 98 13.64 13.60 -1.36
C HIS A 98 12.42 14.45 -1.76
N LEU A 99 11.40 13.84 -2.40
CA LEU A 99 10.13 14.49 -2.76
C LEU A 99 9.08 14.42 -1.63
N GLY A 100 9.41 13.81 -0.48
CA GLY A 100 8.49 13.62 0.64
C GLY A 100 7.46 12.51 0.39
N GLN A 101 7.69 11.61 -0.56
CA GLN A 101 6.83 10.47 -0.82
C GLN A 101 7.15 9.35 0.17
N LYS A 102 6.14 8.82 0.85
CA LYS A 102 6.25 7.73 1.81
C LYS A 102 6.36 6.38 1.09
N LEU A 103 7.28 5.55 1.53
CA LEU A 103 7.53 4.22 0.96
C LEU A 103 6.68 3.15 1.63
N VAL A 104 6.01 2.34 0.82
CA VAL A 104 5.40 1.07 1.20
C VAL A 104 6.10 -0.05 0.44
N LYS A 105 6.42 -1.15 1.13
CA LYS A 105 7.03 -2.34 0.53
C LYS A 105 6.06 -3.52 0.57
N ILE A 106 5.93 -4.23 -0.55
CA ILE A 106 5.19 -5.49 -0.66
C ILE A 106 6.19 -6.58 -1.09
N PRO A 107 6.65 -7.40 -0.14
CA PRO A 107 7.53 -8.53 -0.45
C PRO A 107 6.85 -9.55 -1.38
N ILE A 108 7.62 -10.05 -2.34
CA ILE A 108 7.24 -11.12 -3.28
C ILE A 108 8.24 -12.25 -3.06
N CYS A 109 8.13 -12.96 -1.93
CA CYS A 109 8.97 -14.11 -1.59
C CYS A 109 8.11 -15.38 -1.51
N GLU A 110 8.67 -16.53 -1.89
CA GLU A 110 7.99 -17.82 -1.75
C GLU A 110 7.74 -18.10 -0.27
N SER A 111 6.51 -18.47 0.10
CA SER A 111 6.22 -18.86 1.49
C SER A 111 7.01 -20.13 1.80
N CYS A 112 8.02 -20.04 2.65
CA CYS A 112 8.62 -21.22 3.24
C CYS A 112 7.55 -21.91 4.08
N ASP A 113 7.45 -23.23 3.92
CA ASP A 113 6.36 -24.02 4.47
C ASP A 113 6.07 -23.73 5.95
N SER A 114 4.77 -23.70 6.25
CA SER A 114 4.11 -23.19 7.44
C SER A 114 4.54 -23.86 8.75
N SER A 115 4.97 -23.07 9.75
CA SER A 115 4.72 -23.36 11.19
C SER A 115 5.12 -22.24 12.18
N TYR A 116 5.78 -21.15 11.76
CA TYR A 116 6.14 -20.07 12.69
C TYR A 116 5.63 -18.70 12.24
N VAL A 117 4.49 -18.33 12.83
CA VAL A 117 3.92 -16.99 12.85
C VAL A 117 4.86 -16.07 13.65
N SER A 118 5.52 -15.13 12.99
CA SER A 118 5.70 -13.73 13.46
C SER A 118 6.68 -12.97 12.55
N GLN A 119 6.16 -11.96 11.85
CA GLN A 119 6.75 -10.62 11.64
C GLN A 119 8.27 -10.45 11.49
N VAL A 120 8.98 -11.41 10.90
CA VAL A 120 10.38 -11.25 10.50
C VAL A 120 10.43 -11.46 9.00
N LEU A 121 11.05 -10.50 8.30
CA LEU A 121 11.47 -10.62 6.89
C LEU A 121 11.91 -12.06 6.61
N CYS A 122 11.49 -12.63 5.47
CA CYS A 122 11.80 -13.98 5.02
C CYS A 122 13.26 -14.38 5.42
N VAL A 123 13.45 -15.09 6.55
CA VAL A 123 14.79 -15.38 7.13
C VAL A 123 15.59 -16.38 6.30
N SER A 124 15.00 -16.96 5.26
CA SER A 124 15.69 -17.87 4.34
C SER A 124 15.96 -17.28 2.95
N CYS A 125 15.99 -15.96 2.79
CA CYS A 125 16.60 -15.34 1.61
C CYS A 125 18.11 -15.11 1.74
N ASP A 126 18.69 -15.23 2.95
CA ASP A 126 20.10 -14.91 3.20
C ASP A 126 21.07 -16.09 3.00
N THR A 127 20.60 -17.34 2.99
CA THR A 127 21.48 -18.53 2.92
C THR A 127 21.56 -19.20 1.53
N ILE A 128 20.73 -18.77 0.59
CA ILE A 128 20.78 -19.16 -0.82
C ILE A 128 20.55 -17.86 -1.58
N LYS A 129 21.24 -17.61 -2.70
CA LYS A 129 21.07 -16.42 -3.58
C LYS A 129 19.62 -16.29 -4.12
N ILE A 130 18.64 -16.11 -3.24
CA ILE A 130 17.25 -15.89 -3.58
C ILE A 130 17.12 -14.38 -3.69
N ARG A 131 16.92 -13.94 -4.93
CA ARG A 131 16.74 -12.54 -5.28
C ARG A 131 15.66 -11.94 -4.38
N SER A 132 16.01 -11.03 -3.47
CA SER A 132 15.01 -10.31 -2.69
C SER A 132 14.19 -9.46 -3.67
N MET A 133 12.90 -9.76 -3.78
CA MET A 133 12.00 -9.08 -4.71
C MET A 133 10.87 -8.44 -3.92
N HIS A 134 10.65 -7.14 -4.13
CA HIS A 134 9.53 -6.44 -3.54
C HIS A 134 9.00 -5.36 -4.49
N LEU A 135 7.70 -5.14 -4.43
CA LEU A 135 7.06 -3.99 -5.07
C LEU A 135 7.12 -2.81 -4.10
N GLU A 136 7.74 -1.72 -4.54
CA GLU A 136 7.66 -0.43 -3.87
C GLU A 136 6.44 0.33 -4.38
N ILE A 137 5.65 0.85 -3.45
CA ILE A 137 4.52 1.76 -3.73
C ILE A 137 4.80 3.07 -2.99
N LEU A 138 4.63 4.18 -3.70
CA LEU A 138 4.88 5.52 -3.20
C LEU A 138 3.56 6.25 -2.95
N PHE A 139 3.47 6.92 -1.80
CA PHE A 139 2.34 7.75 -1.42
C PHE A 139 2.79 9.19 -1.16
N GLY A 140 2.00 10.17 -1.60
CA GLY A 140 2.26 11.57 -1.26
C GLY A 140 3.24 12.28 -2.21
N PRO A 141 3.82 13.42 -1.78
CA PRO A 141 3.73 13.96 -0.40
C PRO A 141 2.29 14.32 -0.01
N PRO A 142 1.86 14.07 1.26
CA PRO A 142 0.46 14.13 1.69
C PRO A 142 -0.21 15.50 1.52
N ASN A 143 0.59 16.58 1.48
CA ASN A 143 0.11 17.94 1.28
C ASN A 143 -0.22 18.27 -0.19
N ILE A 144 0.23 17.44 -1.13
CA ILE A 144 0.08 17.65 -2.58
C ILE A 144 -0.76 16.52 -3.19
N VAL A 145 -0.47 15.27 -2.81
CA VAL A 145 -1.15 14.07 -3.28
C VAL A 145 -1.95 13.47 -2.15
N ARG A 146 -3.25 13.28 -2.38
CA ARG A 146 -4.14 12.62 -1.41
C ARG A 146 -3.67 11.19 -1.14
N LEU A 147 -3.68 10.81 0.12
CA LEU A 147 -3.22 9.50 0.61
C LEU A 147 -4.16 8.34 0.26
N ASP A 148 -5.28 8.62 -0.41
CA ASP A 148 -6.19 7.62 -0.97
C ASP A 148 -5.74 7.12 -2.37
N LYS A 149 -4.60 7.59 -2.87
CA LYS A 149 -4.03 7.22 -4.16
C LYS A 149 -2.50 7.08 -4.10
N ILE A 150 -1.92 6.34 -5.03
CA ILE A 150 -0.47 6.14 -5.17
C ILE A 150 0.12 7.18 -6.12
N SER A 151 1.31 7.68 -5.80
CA SER A 151 2.06 8.62 -6.64
C SER A 151 3.18 7.97 -7.45
N GLY A 152 3.45 6.69 -7.24
CA GLY A 152 4.42 5.93 -8.01
C GLY A 152 4.52 4.48 -7.56
N TYR A 153 5.19 3.66 -8.37
CA TYR A 153 5.48 2.28 -8.04
C TYR A 153 6.70 1.78 -8.82
N LYS A 154 7.40 0.78 -8.27
CA LYS A 154 8.56 0.15 -8.92
C LYS A 154 8.80 -1.25 -8.36
N LEU A 155 9.08 -2.22 -9.23
CA LEU A 155 9.59 -3.52 -8.81
C LEU A 155 11.09 -3.43 -8.53
N ILE A 156 11.51 -3.88 -7.36
CA ILE A 156 12.91 -3.93 -6.95
C ILE A 156 13.32 -5.40 -6.84
N GLU A 157 14.48 -5.72 -7.43
CA GLU A 157 15.13 -7.02 -7.32
C GLU A 157 16.49 -6.86 -6.64
N ASN A 158 16.91 -7.85 -5.87
CA ASN A 158 18.23 -7.95 -5.24
C ASN A 158 18.62 -6.75 -4.37
N ASN A 159 17.65 -6.06 -3.76
CA ASN A 159 17.87 -4.81 -3.02
C ASN A 159 18.65 -3.75 -3.84
N ALA A 160 18.49 -3.74 -5.17
CA ALA A 160 19.40 -3.05 -6.07
C ALA A 160 19.45 -1.51 -5.95
N ASP A 161 18.60 -0.86 -5.16
CA ASP A 161 18.79 0.54 -4.78
C ASP A 161 17.76 0.96 -3.71
N THR A 162 18.23 1.34 -2.52
CA THR A 162 17.42 2.03 -1.50
C THR A 162 18.08 3.30 -0.98
N SER A 163 19.11 3.82 -1.66
CA SER A 163 19.89 4.99 -1.20
C SER A 163 19.06 6.26 -1.03
N ASP A 164 17.94 6.36 -1.74
CA ASP A 164 17.15 7.58 -1.82
C ASP A 164 16.10 7.70 -0.71
N PHE A 165 15.97 6.68 0.14
CA PHE A 165 14.94 6.62 1.18
C PHE A 165 15.53 6.78 2.58
N HIS A 166 15.11 7.84 3.27
CA HIS A 166 15.55 8.17 4.63
C HIS A 166 14.37 8.52 5.53
N SER A 167 14.60 8.60 6.85
CA SER A 167 13.58 9.03 7.80
C SER A 167 13.14 10.47 7.53
N LEU A 168 11.93 10.83 7.96
CA LEU A 168 11.45 12.21 7.86
C LEU A 168 12.38 13.20 8.58
N GLU A 169 12.94 12.79 9.73
CA GLU A 169 13.89 13.59 10.51
C GLU A 169 15.14 13.94 9.71
N TYR A 170 15.67 13.00 8.92
CA TYR A 170 16.83 13.23 8.07
C TYR A 170 16.56 14.34 7.05
N TRP A 171 15.40 14.30 6.39
CA TRP A 171 15.04 15.32 5.41
C TRP A 171 14.78 16.69 6.06
N SER A 172 14.19 16.72 7.26
CA SER A 172 13.98 17.98 7.99
C SER A 172 15.27 18.69 8.41
N LYS A 173 16.41 18.00 8.46
CA LYS A 173 17.71 18.59 8.80
C LYS A 173 18.46 19.16 7.59
N ARG A 174 17.98 18.88 6.37
CA ARG A 174 18.62 19.30 5.10
C ARG A 174 17.91 20.45 4.39
N ASN A 175 16.68 20.75 4.81
CA ASN A 175 15.89 21.89 4.34
C ASN A 175 15.94 23.00 5.40
#